data_AF-A0A946AG86-F1
#
_entry.id   AF-A0A946AG86-F1
#
_cell.length_a   1.000
_cell.length_b   1.000
_cell.length_c   1.000
_cell.angle_alpha   90.00
_cell.angle_beta   90.00
_cell.angle_gamma   90.00
#
_symmetry.space_group_name_H-M   'P 1'
#
loop_
_entity.id
_entity.type
_entity.pdbx_description
1 polymer ?
#
loop_
_entity_poly.entity_id
_entity_poly.type
_entity_poly.pdbx_seq_one_letter_code
_entity_poly.pdbx_strand_id
1 'polypeptide(L)'
;DMMLRSCTVQVNLDFGSEADMVQKFRVGQALQSVATALFANSPFTEDQPNGYLSKRAHVWTDVDTDRSGLLKFVIEDGFSFERYVDYALDVPMYFVMRDGKYIDASGMSFRDFLDGRLPALPGEIPTVTDWEDHLTTLFPDVRIKRYMEVRGADGAGWRRICALPALWTGLFYEQTALDAAWDLVKDWTWEEQVKMKEDVPAMGLKAPFRGGTVQNVAQQMLAISCEGLRLRRIYDGSLDEVHFLDALMEIAISGRTPAEDLLDRYQNAWKGDIEKVFTDYAF
;
A
#
# COMPACT_ATOMS: atom_id res chain seq x y z
N ASP A 1 16.28 -4.92 6.08
CA ASP A 1 15.73 -5.13 4.72
C ASP A 1 14.90 -3.99 4.18
N MET A 2 13.81 -3.60 4.84
CA MET A 2 12.90 -2.56 4.36
C MET A 2 13.63 -1.29 3.89
N MET A 3 14.52 -0.75 4.72
CA MET A 3 15.18 0.55 4.47
C MET A 3 16.15 0.56 3.28
N LEU A 4 16.82 -0.56 3.00
CA LEU A 4 17.97 -0.59 2.07
C LEU A 4 17.74 -1.45 0.83
N ARG A 5 16.77 -2.38 0.86
CA ARG A 5 16.57 -3.41 -0.17
C ARG A 5 15.16 -3.42 -0.75
N SER A 6 14.40 -2.33 -0.65
CA SER A 6 13.04 -2.27 -1.18
C SER A 6 12.75 -0.98 -1.95
N CYS A 7 11.93 -1.10 -3.00
CA CYS A 7 11.39 0.02 -3.76
C CYS A 7 9.87 -0.14 -3.88
N THR A 8 9.15 0.97 -3.88
CA THR A 8 7.68 1.02 -3.98
C THR A 8 7.28 1.96 -5.10
N VAL A 9 6.13 1.71 -5.71
CA VAL A 9 5.32 2.79 -6.30
C VAL A 9 4.17 3.07 -5.31
N GLN A 10 3.82 4.33 -5.14
CA GLN A 10 2.78 4.78 -4.20
C GLN A 10 1.93 5.85 -4.91
N VAL A 11 0.65 5.95 -4.54
CA VAL A 11 -0.21 7.06 -4.94
C VAL A 11 -0.67 7.83 -3.69
N ASN A 12 -0.78 9.15 -3.85
CA ASN A 12 -1.37 10.06 -2.86
C ASN A 12 -2.69 10.58 -3.41
N LEU A 13 -3.76 10.49 -2.63
CA LEU A 13 -5.13 10.83 -3.05
C LEU A 13 -5.81 11.66 -1.96
N ASP A 14 -6.68 12.57 -2.38
CA ASP A 14 -7.43 13.47 -1.52
C ASP A 14 -8.75 12.84 -1.05
N PHE A 15 -9.28 13.39 0.04
CA PHE A 15 -10.62 13.11 0.54
C PHE A 15 -11.40 14.42 0.73
N GLY A 16 -12.70 14.39 0.44
CA GLY A 16 -13.57 15.57 0.49
C GLY A 16 -14.21 15.82 1.86
N SER A 17 -14.23 14.81 2.75
CA SER A 17 -14.80 14.89 4.09
C SER A 17 -14.27 13.76 4.98
N GLU A 18 -14.59 13.77 6.28
CA GLU A 18 -14.29 12.65 7.18
C GLU A 18 -14.99 11.35 6.74
N ALA A 19 -16.26 11.43 6.34
CA ALA A 19 -17.01 10.25 5.87
C ALA A 19 -16.37 9.64 4.60
N ASP A 20 -15.97 10.50 3.66
CA ASP A 20 -15.25 10.08 2.44
C ASP A 20 -13.88 9.46 2.79
N MET A 21 -13.13 10.06 3.72
CA MET A 21 -11.88 9.50 4.22
C MET A 21 -12.09 8.12 4.82
N VAL A 22 -13.08 7.95 5.69
CA VAL A 22 -13.41 6.66 6.34
C VAL A 22 -13.70 5.58 5.30
N GLN A 23 -14.55 5.88 4.30
CA GLN A 23 -14.90 4.93 3.25
C GLN A 23 -13.67 4.56 2.40
N LYS A 24 -12.92 5.55 1.91
CA LYS A 24 -11.69 5.32 1.11
C LYS A 24 -10.64 4.54 1.89
N PHE A 25 -10.47 4.80 3.18
CA PHE A 25 -9.48 4.10 4.00
C PHE A 25 -9.88 2.63 4.14
N ARG A 26 -11.13 2.35 4.50
CA ARG A 26 -11.63 0.98 4.65
C ARG A 26 -11.49 0.17 3.36
N VAL A 27 -11.87 0.76 2.22
CA VAL A 27 -11.70 0.14 0.90
C VAL A 27 -10.22 -0.05 0.58
N GLY A 28 -9.39 0.97 0.80
CA GLY A 28 -7.95 0.94 0.57
C GLY A 28 -7.24 -0.15 1.39
N GLN A 29 -7.55 -0.25 2.68
CA GLN A 29 -6.97 -1.24 3.58
C GLN A 29 -7.36 -2.67 3.16
N ALA A 30 -8.66 -2.90 2.90
CA ALA A 30 -9.13 -4.22 2.49
C ALA A 30 -8.52 -4.66 1.15
N LEU A 31 -8.49 -3.77 0.16
CA LEU A 31 -7.97 -4.09 -1.18
C LEU A 31 -6.44 -3.99 -1.30
N GLN A 32 -5.72 -3.59 -0.25
CA GLN A 32 -4.28 -3.38 -0.34
C GLN A 32 -3.52 -4.66 -0.71
N SER A 33 -3.91 -5.81 -0.15
CA SER A 33 -3.30 -7.10 -0.45
C SER A 33 -3.60 -7.55 -1.89
N VAL A 34 -4.76 -7.18 -2.44
CA VAL A 34 -5.10 -7.44 -3.85
C VAL A 34 -4.18 -6.63 -4.78
N ALA A 35 -3.97 -5.34 -4.48
CA ALA A 35 -2.99 -4.54 -5.21
C ALA A 35 -1.55 -5.07 -5.03
N THR A 36 -1.20 -5.55 -3.85
CA THR A 36 0.11 -6.18 -3.61
C THR A 36 0.31 -7.40 -4.52
N ALA A 37 -0.71 -8.24 -4.69
CA ALA A 37 -0.67 -9.39 -5.58
C ALA A 37 -0.50 -8.98 -7.06
N LEU A 38 -1.26 -7.98 -7.52
CA LEU A 38 -1.16 -7.44 -8.89
C LEU A 38 0.23 -6.85 -9.20
N PHE A 39 0.91 -6.33 -8.18
CA PHE A 39 2.21 -5.66 -8.32
C PHE A 39 3.40 -6.49 -7.84
N ALA A 40 3.21 -7.74 -7.40
CA ALA A 40 4.27 -8.58 -6.84
C ALA A 40 5.45 -8.73 -7.81
N ASN A 41 6.64 -8.25 -7.42
CA ASN A 41 7.78 -8.07 -8.32
C ASN A 41 9.15 -8.21 -7.61
N SER A 42 9.24 -9.02 -6.55
CA SER A 42 10.49 -9.17 -5.78
C SER A 42 10.82 -10.63 -5.39
N PRO A 43 11.00 -11.54 -6.38
CA PRO A 43 11.18 -12.97 -6.09
C PRO A 43 12.62 -13.44 -5.84
N PHE A 44 13.60 -12.53 -5.89
CA PHE A 44 15.02 -12.88 -5.70
C PHE A 44 15.64 -12.17 -4.51
N THR A 45 16.58 -12.84 -3.85
CA THR A 45 17.46 -12.29 -2.82
C THR A 45 18.83 -12.93 -3.00
N GLU A 46 19.90 -12.13 -3.04
CA GLU A 46 21.28 -12.64 -3.13
C GLU A 46 21.43 -13.67 -4.27
N ASP A 47 20.97 -13.26 -5.45
CA ASP A 47 21.02 -14.00 -6.72
C ASP A 47 20.18 -15.29 -6.79
N GLN A 48 19.37 -15.58 -5.77
CA GLN A 48 18.55 -16.80 -5.72
C GLN A 48 17.07 -16.52 -5.53
N PRO A 49 16.17 -17.39 -6.06
CA PRO A 49 14.76 -17.37 -5.71
C PRO A 49 14.56 -17.45 -4.20
N ASN A 50 13.78 -16.51 -3.64
CA ASN A 50 13.66 -16.34 -2.18
C ASN A 50 12.38 -16.96 -1.58
N GLY A 51 11.57 -17.63 -2.41
CA GLY A 51 10.33 -18.29 -1.99
C GLY A 51 9.10 -17.38 -1.91
N TYR A 52 9.23 -16.08 -2.24
CA TYR A 52 8.14 -15.12 -2.27
C TYR A 52 7.94 -14.58 -3.70
N LEU A 53 6.73 -14.12 -3.99
CA LEU A 53 6.44 -13.31 -5.17
C LEU A 53 6.63 -11.81 -4.87
N SER A 54 6.28 -11.39 -3.65
CA SER A 54 6.66 -10.08 -3.11
C SER A 54 7.44 -10.26 -1.80
N LYS A 55 8.77 -10.37 -1.90
CA LYS A 55 9.62 -10.34 -0.70
C LYS A 55 9.50 -8.99 0.01
N ARG A 56 9.30 -7.89 -0.73
CA ARG A 56 9.06 -6.58 -0.15
C ARG A 56 7.85 -6.59 0.79
N ALA A 57 6.70 -7.09 0.36
CA ALA A 57 5.50 -7.13 1.19
C ALA A 57 5.69 -8.01 2.43
N HIS A 58 6.37 -9.15 2.28
CA HIS A 58 6.73 -10.00 3.41
C HIS A 58 7.68 -9.31 4.40
N VAL A 59 8.69 -8.56 3.93
CA VAL A 59 9.58 -7.81 4.83
C VAL A 59 8.80 -6.83 5.70
N TRP A 60 7.73 -6.21 5.19
CA TRP A 60 6.87 -5.30 5.94
C TRP A 60 6.03 -5.97 7.04
N THR A 61 5.98 -7.31 7.13
CA THR A 61 5.32 -8.01 8.25
C THR A 61 6.24 -8.15 9.47
N ASP A 62 7.53 -7.82 9.34
CA ASP A 62 8.57 -8.03 10.37
C ASP A 62 9.45 -6.77 10.56
N VAL A 63 8.85 -5.58 10.46
CA VAL A 63 9.56 -4.29 10.67
C VAL A 63 9.33 -3.77 12.09
N ASP A 64 8.16 -3.18 12.34
CA ASP A 64 7.80 -2.55 13.59
C ASP A 64 6.27 -2.58 13.70
N THR A 65 5.76 -3.39 14.62
CA THR A 65 4.32 -3.63 14.79
C THR A 65 3.55 -2.41 15.28
N ASP A 66 4.23 -1.43 15.89
CA ASP A 66 3.56 -0.24 16.43
C ASP A 66 3.13 0.71 15.31
N ARG A 67 3.80 0.66 14.15
CA ARG A 67 3.64 1.64 13.07
C ARG A 67 3.29 1.04 11.72
N SER A 68 3.24 -0.28 11.58
CA SER A 68 3.08 -0.93 10.27
C SER A 68 1.95 -1.96 10.22
N GLY A 69 1.53 -2.29 9.00
CA GLY A 69 0.50 -3.29 8.74
C GLY A 69 -0.91 -2.73 8.65
N LEU A 70 -1.89 -3.60 8.91
CA LEU A 70 -3.30 -3.26 8.90
C LEU A 70 -3.69 -2.65 10.24
N LEU A 71 -4.63 -1.71 10.23
CA LEU A 71 -5.12 -1.07 11.44
C LEU A 71 -6.50 -1.64 11.79
N LYS A 72 -6.58 -2.42 12.86
CA LYS A 72 -7.83 -3.10 13.26
C LYS A 72 -8.97 -2.12 13.52
N PHE A 73 -8.68 -0.99 14.18
CA PHE A 73 -9.69 0.00 14.53
C PHE A 73 -10.35 0.68 13.31
N VAL A 74 -9.79 0.54 12.10
CA VAL A 74 -10.36 1.11 10.87
C VAL A 74 -11.64 0.38 10.45
N ILE A 75 -11.75 -0.91 10.70
CA ILE A 75 -12.94 -1.71 10.35
C ILE A 75 -13.97 -1.78 11.49
N GLU A 76 -13.60 -1.29 12.67
CA GLU A 76 -14.49 -1.16 13.83
C GLU A 76 -15.39 0.08 13.69
N ASP A 77 -16.49 0.11 14.42
CA ASP A 77 -17.34 1.29 14.52
C ASP A 77 -16.59 2.45 15.20
N GLY A 78 -16.86 3.68 14.75
CA GLY A 78 -16.24 4.89 15.33
C GLY A 78 -14.87 5.26 14.76
N PHE A 79 -14.43 4.65 13.65
CA PHE A 79 -13.27 5.16 12.92
C PHE A 79 -13.53 6.59 12.40
N SER A 80 -12.60 7.51 12.69
CA SER A 80 -12.68 8.95 12.44
C SER A 80 -11.27 9.54 12.38
N PHE A 81 -11.14 10.84 12.08
CA PHE A 81 -9.87 11.53 12.21
C PHE A 81 -9.36 11.52 13.66
N GLU A 82 -10.25 11.73 14.64
CA GLU A 82 -9.89 11.71 16.06
C GLU A 82 -9.30 10.36 16.47
N ARG A 83 -9.91 9.25 16.04
CA ARG A 83 -9.41 7.91 16.33
C ARG A 83 -8.05 7.64 15.68
N TYR A 84 -7.80 8.17 14.48
CA TYR A 84 -6.49 8.06 13.83
C TYR A 84 -5.43 8.92 14.53
N VAL A 85 -5.81 10.12 15.02
CA VAL A 85 -4.93 10.97 15.83
C VAL A 85 -4.55 10.24 17.12
N ASP A 86 -5.49 9.59 17.81
CA ASP A 86 -5.18 8.77 18.98
C ASP A 86 -4.16 7.68 18.68
N TYR A 87 -4.37 6.91 17.62
CA TYR A 87 -3.39 5.92 17.16
C TYR A 87 -2.02 6.56 16.93
N ALA A 88 -1.95 7.65 16.18
CA ALA A 88 -0.68 8.31 15.86
C ALA A 88 0.03 8.88 17.09
N LEU A 89 -0.71 9.38 18.09
CA LEU A 89 -0.16 9.86 19.35
C LEU A 89 0.49 8.75 20.18
N ASP A 90 0.00 7.51 20.02
CA ASP A 90 0.49 6.32 20.74
C ASP A 90 1.63 5.60 20.00
N VAL A 91 1.84 5.88 18.70
CA VAL A 91 3.00 5.36 17.97
C VAL A 91 4.28 6.01 18.53
N PRO A 92 5.31 5.22 18.90
CA PRO A 92 6.56 5.77 19.41
C PRO A 92 7.26 6.67 18.38
N MET A 93 7.80 7.80 18.84
CA MET A 93 8.54 8.74 18.01
C MET A 93 9.86 8.13 17.51
N TYR A 94 10.42 8.70 16.44
CA TYR A 94 11.81 8.45 16.01
C TYR A 94 12.74 9.60 16.37
N PHE A 95 12.34 10.82 16.03
CA PHE A 95 13.19 11.99 16.19
C PHE A 95 12.36 13.25 16.39
N VAL A 96 13.04 14.31 16.80
CA VAL A 96 12.56 15.68 16.66
C VAL A 96 13.59 16.49 15.88
N MET A 97 13.15 17.30 14.91
CA MET A 97 14.04 18.19 14.16
C MET A 97 14.14 19.55 14.88
N ARG A 98 15.35 19.92 15.31
CA ARG A 98 15.62 21.24 15.90
C ARG A 98 16.90 21.81 15.32
N ASP A 99 16.87 23.07 14.88
CA ASP A 99 18.03 23.79 14.34
C ASP A 99 18.85 22.98 13.30
N GLY A 100 18.14 22.25 12.42
CA GLY A 100 18.74 21.41 11.39
C GLY A 100 19.38 20.11 11.87
N LYS A 101 19.12 19.69 13.11
CA LYS A 101 19.62 18.44 13.70
C LYS A 101 18.48 17.51 14.06
N TYR A 102 18.68 16.22 13.77
CA TYR A 102 17.87 15.14 14.29
C TYR A 102 18.23 14.90 15.76
N ILE A 103 17.29 15.15 16.67
CA ILE A 103 17.36 14.78 18.07
C ILE A 103 16.69 13.42 18.21
N ASP A 104 17.40 12.44 18.75
CA ASP A 104 16.86 11.10 18.97
C ASP A 104 15.73 11.13 20.00
N ALA A 105 14.54 10.72 19.58
CA ALA A 105 13.35 10.57 20.41
C ALA A 105 12.78 9.15 20.29
N SER A 106 13.63 8.19 19.89
CA SER A 106 13.23 6.80 19.66
C SER A 106 12.58 6.19 20.88
N GLY A 107 11.36 5.66 20.71
CA GLY A 107 10.63 5.02 21.80
C GLY A 107 9.88 6.00 22.73
N MET A 108 10.01 7.31 22.51
CA MET A 108 9.33 8.34 23.32
C MET A 108 7.91 8.62 22.83
N SER A 109 7.07 9.19 23.70
CA SER A 109 5.65 9.45 23.42
C SER A 109 5.40 10.85 22.86
N PHE A 110 4.65 10.95 21.76
CA PHE A 110 4.17 12.24 21.26
C PHE A 110 3.15 12.87 22.23
N ARG A 111 2.40 12.06 23.03
CA ARG A 111 1.54 12.59 24.10
C ARG A 111 2.34 13.28 25.19
N ASP A 112 3.47 12.70 25.60
CA ASP A 112 4.36 13.37 26.55
C ASP A 112 4.94 14.65 25.94
N PHE A 113 5.19 14.68 24.64
CA PHE A 113 5.60 15.90 23.96
C PHE A 113 4.55 17.00 24.04
N LEU A 114 3.28 16.69 23.76
CA LEU A 114 2.16 17.64 23.89
C LEU A 114 2.09 18.29 25.29
N ASP A 115 2.45 17.54 26.33
CA ASP A 115 2.44 18.00 27.72
C ASP A 115 3.75 18.71 28.16
N GLY A 116 4.73 18.87 27.27
CA GLY A 116 6.04 19.42 27.63
C GLY A 116 6.93 18.47 28.43
N ARG A 117 6.61 17.17 28.40
CA ARG A 117 7.25 16.10 29.20
C ARG A 117 8.15 15.18 28.36
N LEU A 118 8.47 15.55 27.10
CA LEU A 118 9.35 14.75 26.25
C LEU A 118 10.78 14.72 26.83
N PRO A 119 11.36 13.56 27.18
CA PRO A 119 12.70 13.50 27.77
C PRO A 119 13.81 14.07 26.87
N ALA A 120 13.68 13.92 25.55
CA ALA A 120 14.63 14.47 24.59
C ALA A 120 14.63 16.00 24.52
N LEU A 121 13.52 16.65 24.88
CA LEU A 121 13.34 18.11 24.88
C LEU A 121 12.51 18.56 26.09
N PRO A 122 13.08 18.55 27.31
CA PRO A 122 12.32 18.83 28.53
C PRO A 122 11.72 20.24 28.54
N GLY A 123 10.40 20.33 28.74
CA GLY A 123 9.67 21.61 28.79
C GLY A 123 9.25 22.19 27.44
N GLU A 124 9.69 21.60 26.32
CA GLU A 124 9.22 22.01 24.99
C GLU A 124 7.92 21.30 24.61
N ILE A 125 7.03 22.02 23.93
CA ILE A 125 5.81 21.49 23.31
C ILE A 125 5.97 21.38 21.79
N PRO A 126 5.29 20.43 21.11
CA PRO A 126 5.44 20.21 19.68
C PRO A 126 4.85 21.37 18.87
N THR A 127 5.45 21.59 17.72
CA THR A 127 4.93 22.43 16.64
C THR A 127 4.08 21.60 15.67
N VAL A 128 3.39 22.27 14.74
CA VAL A 128 2.71 21.57 13.63
C VAL A 128 3.70 20.80 12.76
N THR A 129 4.92 21.31 12.58
CA THR A 129 5.97 20.61 11.83
C THR A 129 6.41 19.33 12.54
N ASP A 130 6.50 19.33 13.87
CA ASP A 130 6.81 18.10 14.63
C ASP A 130 5.74 17.02 14.44
N TRP A 131 4.47 17.45 14.38
CA TRP A 131 3.36 16.55 14.08
C TRP A 131 3.42 15.99 12.64
N GLU A 132 3.72 16.83 11.66
CA GLU A 132 3.88 16.41 10.26
C GLU A 132 5.06 15.45 10.06
N ASP A 133 6.18 15.71 10.75
CA ASP A 133 7.34 14.82 10.79
C ASP A 133 6.97 13.48 11.43
N HIS A 134 6.29 13.50 12.59
CA HIS A 134 5.86 12.30 13.29
C HIS A 134 4.95 11.42 12.43
N LEU A 135 3.91 11.99 11.80
CA LEU A 135 3.02 11.28 10.90
C LEU A 135 3.75 10.64 9.70
N THR A 136 4.89 11.20 9.30
CA THR A 136 5.72 10.65 8.22
C THR A 136 6.51 9.41 8.66
N THR A 137 6.60 9.13 9.96
CA THR A 137 7.23 7.94 10.54
C THR A 137 6.27 6.76 10.72
N LEU A 138 4.97 6.94 10.48
CA LEU A 138 3.99 5.85 10.49
C LEU A 138 4.03 5.13 9.14
N PHE A 139 4.00 3.80 9.11
CA PHE A 139 4.03 3.01 7.88
C PHE A 139 2.92 1.95 7.77
N PRO A 140 1.65 2.25 8.11
CA PRO A 140 0.55 1.34 7.80
C PRO A 140 0.41 1.15 6.29
N ASP A 141 -0.33 0.12 5.91
CA ASP A 141 -0.63 -0.24 4.51
C ASP A 141 -1.33 0.91 3.76
N VAL A 142 -2.26 1.58 4.45
CA VAL A 142 -2.85 2.85 4.06
C VAL A 142 -2.55 3.87 5.15
N ARG A 143 -2.05 5.04 4.78
CA ARG A 143 -1.68 6.11 5.71
C ARG A 143 -2.47 7.36 5.42
N ILE A 144 -2.91 8.08 6.44
CA ILE A 144 -3.45 9.44 6.27
C ILE A 144 -2.52 10.49 6.88
N LYS A 145 -2.37 11.58 6.13
CA LYS A 145 -1.90 12.90 6.54
C LYS A 145 -3.00 13.89 6.16
N ARG A 146 -2.66 15.01 5.52
CA ARG A 146 -3.64 15.87 4.83
C ARG A 146 -4.20 15.25 3.54
N TYR A 147 -3.64 14.11 3.13
CA TYR A 147 -4.03 13.26 2.01
C TYR A 147 -3.87 11.80 2.43
N MET A 148 -4.47 10.89 1.68
CA MET A 148 -4.34 9.45 1.83
C MET A 148 -3.20 8.92 0.96
N GLU A 149 -2.45 7.96 1.49
CA GLU A 149 -1.38 7.28 0.80
C GLU A 149 -1.68 5.78 0.76
N VAL A 150 -1.53 5.16 -0.42
CA VAL A 150 -1.78 3.72 -0.62
C VAL A 150 -0.47 3.02 -1.00
N ARG A 151 0.01 2.12 -0.13
CA ARG A 151 1.47 1.87 0.02
C ARG A 151 1.90 0.43 -0.26
N GLY A 152 1.00 -0.47 -0.63
CA GLY A 152 1.30 -1.91 -0.71
C GLY A 152 2.04 -2.40 -1.97
N ALA A 153 2.12 -1.61 -3.04
CA ALA A 153 2.66 -2.08 -4.32
C ALA A 153 4.21 -2.10 -4.39
N ASP A 154 4.79 -3.17 -4.94
CA ASP A 154 6.22 -3.20 -5.26
C ASP A 154 6.56 -2.20 -6.37
N GLY A 155 7.82 -1.76 -6.42
CA GLY A 155 8.36 -1.05 -7.57
C GLY A 155 8.19 -1.86 -8.86
N ALA A 156 7.87 -1.19 -9.96
CA ALA A 156 7.47 -1.84 -11.21
C ALA A 156 7.96 -1.06 -12.43
N GLY A 157 7.90 -1.65 -13.63
CA GLY A 157 8.21 -0.96 -14.89
C GLY A 157 7.17 0.10 -15.28
N TRP A 158 7.50 0.94 -16.27
CA TRP A 158 6.74 2.16 -16.60
C TRP A 158 5.22 1.97 -16.73
N ARG A 159 4.74 0.94 -17.46
CA ARG A 159 3.29 0.67 -17.62
C ARG A 159 2.59 0.50 -16.27
N ARG A 160 3.23 -0.23 -15.35
CA ARG A 160 2.68 -0.51 -14.03
C ARG A 160 2.83 0.69 -13.08
N ILE A 161 3.88 1.50 -13.23
CA ILE A 161 4.00 2.77 -12.49
C ILE A 161 2.78 3.67 -12.79
N CYS A 162 2.40 3.79 -14.07
CA CYS A 162 1.21 4.56 -14.47
C CYS A 162 -0.11 3.87 -14.05
N ALA A 163 -0.12 2.54 -14.00
CA ALA A 163 -1.32 1.78 -13.64
C ALA A 163 -1.72 1.92 -12.16
N LEU A 164 -0.76 2.06 -11.23
CA LEU A 164 -1.07 2.20 -9.80
C LEU A 164 -1.97 3.40 -9.49
N PRO A 165 -1.62 4.65 -9.88
CA PRO A 165 -2.49 5.78 -9.62
C PRO A 165 -3.81 5.67 -10.37
N ALA A 166 -3.83 5.12 -11.59
CA ALA A 166 -5.06 4.90 -12.34
C ALA A 166 -6.01 3.94 -11.60
N LEU A 167 -5.49 2.85 -11.02
CA LEU A 167 -6.27 1.86 -10.26
C LEU A 167 -6.99 2.51 -9.08
N TRP A 168 -6.25 3.21 -8.23
CA TRP A 168 -6.85 3.81 -7.04
C TRP A 168 -7.70 5.03 -7.38
N THR A 169 -7.35 5.80 -8.42
CA THR A 169 -8.20 6.90 -8.92
C THR A 169 -9.55 6.38 -9.39
N GLY A 170 -9.56 5.28 -10.17
CA GLY A 170 -10.79 4.64 -10.63
C GLY A 170 -11.66 4.13 -9.50
N LEU A 171 -11.07 3.65 -8.40
CA LEU A 171 -11.83 3.21 -7.23
C LEU A 171 -12.36 4.37 -6.38
N PHE A 172 -11.61 5.47 -6.25
CA PHE A 172 -11.85 6.46 -5.19
C PHE A 172 -12.51 7.75 -5.65
N TYR A 173 -12.34 8.14 -6.91
CA TYR A 173 -12.73 9.49 -7.36
C TYR A 173 -14.06 9.55 -8.11
N GLU A 174 -14.80 8.45 -8.14
CA GLU A 174 -16.21 8.40 -8.56
C GLU A 174 -17.02 7.68 -7.50
N GLN A 175 -18.06 8.33 -6.97
CA GLN A 175 -18.83 7.80 -5.83
C GLN A 175 -19.45 6.44 -6.14
N THR A 176 -19.99 6.25 -7.35
CA THR A 176 -20.55 4.97 -7.80
C THR A 176 -19.52 3.84 -7.74
N ALA A 177 -18.26 4.13 -8.09
CA ALA A 177 -17.17 3.15 -8.03
C ALA A 177 -16.71 2.90 -6.59
N LEU A 178 -16.63 3.96 -5.77
CA LEU A 178 -16.28 3.83 -4.35
C LEU A 178 -17.34 3.02 -3.57
N ASP A 179 -18.62 3.23 -3.86
CA ASP A 179 -19.72 2.47 -3.26
C ASP A 179 -19.69 0.99 -3.69
N ALA A 180 -19.41 0.72 -4.98
CA ALA A 180 -19.23 -0.65 -5.45
C ALA A 180 -18.01 -1.34 -4.83
N ALA A 181 -16.91 -0.61 -4.65
CA ALA A 181 -15.72 -1.11 -3.97
C ALA A 181 -15.97 -1.35 -2.48
N TRP A 182 -16.78 -0.51 -1.84
CA TRP A 182 -17.24 -0.74 -0.47
C TRP A 182 -18.15 -1.96 -0.38
N ASP A 183 -19.10 -2.13 -1.29
CA ASP A 183 -19.98 -3.30 -1.34
C ASP A 183 -19.22 -4.62 -1.51
N LEU A 184 -18.08 -4.59 -2.21
CA LEU A 184 -17.18 -5.72 -2.36
C LEU A 184 -16.50 -6.15 -1.04
N VAL A 185 -16.19 -5.20 -0.16
CA VAL A 185 -15.31 -5.43 1.01
C VAL A 185 -15.96 -5.25 2.37
N LYS A 186 -17.17 -4.69 2.43
CA LYS A 186 -17.83 -4.29 3.69
C LYS A 186 -18.13 -5.43 4.66
N ASP A 187 -18.17 -6.67 4.18
CA ASP A 187 -18.41 -7.86 5.00
C ASP A 187 -17.12 -8.65 5.29
N TRP A 188 -15.95 -8.11 4.94
CA TRP A 188 -14.67 -8.79 5.20
C TRP A 188 -14.28 -8.63 6.67
N THR A 189 -13.96 -9.75 7.30
CA THR A 189 -13.51 -9.79 8.69
C THR A 189 -12.06 -9.36 8.84
N TRP A 190 -11.66 -9.02 10.07
CA TRP A 190 -10.25 -8.73 10.40
C TRP A 190 -9.35 -9.91 10.02
N GLU A 191 -9.76 -11.12 10.40
CA GLU A 191 -9.01 -12.35 10.21
C GLU A 191 -8.82 -12.66 8.73
N GLU A 192 -9.83 -12.39 7.90
CA GLU A 192 -9.75 -12.52 6.44
C GLU A 192 -8.73 -11.54 5.83
N GLN A 193 -8.73 -10.28 6.25
CA GLN A 193 -7.77 -9.29 5.75
C GLN A 193 -6.33 -9.61 6.17
N VAL A 194 -6.14 -10.01 7.44
CA VAL A 194 -4.84 -10.44 7.96
C VAL A 194 -4.33 -11.66 7.21
N LYS A 195 -5.18 -12.69 7.05
CA LYS A 195 -4.79 -13.92 6.33
C LYS A 195 -4.40 -13.63 4.88
N MET A 196 -5.14 -12.75 4.20
CA MET A 196 -4.79 -12.34 2.84
C MET A 196 -3.43 -11.62 2.80
N LYS A 197 -3.15 -10.73 3.75
CA LYS A 197 -1.86 -10.04 3.87
C LYS A 197 -0.70 -10.99 4.11
N GLU A 198 -0.91 -12.07 4.86
CA GLU A 198 0.10 -13.10 5.13
C GLU A 198 0.35 -14.01 3.92
N ASP A 199 -0.70 -14.37 3.18
CA ASP A 199 -0.60 -15.33 2.07
C ASP A 199 -0.09 -14.71 0.77
N VAL A 200 -0.55 -13.50 0.44
CA VAL A 200 -0.26 -12.83 -0.83
C VAL A 200 1.25 -12.71 -1.12
N PRO A 201 2.13 -12.38 -0.16
CA PRO A 201 3.55 -12.30 -0.43
C PRO A 201 4.15 -13.56 -1.06
N ALA A 202 3.67 -14.75 -0.65
CA ALA A 202 4.16 -16.03 -1.18
C ALA A 202 3.32 -16.56 -2.35
N MET A 203 2.00 -16.34 -2.33
CA MET A 203 1.07 -16.97 -3.28
C MET A 203 0.55 -16.02 -4.37
N GLY A 204 0.72 -14.71 -4.22
CA GLY A 204 0.24 -13.70 -5.15
C GLY A 204 -1.26 -13.83 -5.41
N LEU A 205 -1.65 -13.80 -6.68
CA LEU A 205 -3.05 -13.93 -7.10
C LEU A 205 -3.66 -15.30 -6.80
N LYS A 206 -2.84 -16.32 -6.54
CA LYS A 206 -3.28 -17.69 -6.23
C LYS A 206 -3.61 -17.87 -4.75
N ALA A 207 -3.37 -16.87 -3.91
CA ALA A 207 -3.75 -16.90 -2.50
C ALA A 207 -5.25 -17.22 -2.36
N PRO A 208 -5.64 -18.24 -1.56
CA PRO A 208 -7.04 -18.58 -1.34
C PRO A 208 -7.80 -17.45 -0.66
N PHE A 209 -9.01 -17.18 -1.12
CA PHE A 209 -9.91 -16.22 -0.46
C PHE A 209 -11.37 -16.63 -0.65
N ARG A 210 -12.04 -16.93 0.47
CA ARG A 210 -13.42 -17.45 0.48
C ARG A 210 -13.58 -18.62 -0.50
N GLY A 211 -14.58 -18.57 -1.39
CA GLY A 211 -14.84 -19.61 -2.40
C GLY A 211 -13.94 -19.57 -3.64
N GLY A 212 -12.91 -18.73 -3.66
CA GLY A 212 -12.02 -18.56 -4.81
C GLY A 212 -10.60 -18.16 -4.40
N THR A 213 -10.01 -17.26 -5.17
CA THR A 213 -8.65 -16.75 -4.95
C THR A 213 -8.62 -15.23 -5.03
N VAL A 214 -7.51 -14.63 -4.59
CA VAL A 214 -7.24 -13.20 -4.76
C VAL A 214 -7.33 -12.76 -6.22
N GLN A 215 -7.09 -13.64 -7.20
CA GLN A 215 -7.32 -13.37 -8.62
C GLN A 215 -8.77 -12.98 -8.91
N ASN A 216 -9.75 -13.68 -8.32
CA ASN A 216 -11.16 -13.38 -8.54
C ASN A 216 -11.53 -11.98 -8.02
N VAL A 217 -10.97 -11.62 -6.86
CA VAL A 217 -11.13 -10.30 -6.27
C VAL A 217 -10.43 -9.23 -7.12
N ALA A 218 -9.23 -9.50 -7.62
CA ALA A 218 -8.49 -8.58 -8.48
C ALA A 218 -9.25 -8.26 -9.77
N GLN A 219 -9.91 -9.25 -10.37
CA GLN A 219 -10.76 -9.05 -11.55
C GLN A 219 -11.96 -8.13 -11.23
N GLN A 220 -12.61 -8.32 -10.08
CA GLN A 220 -13.72 -7.47 -9.63
C GLN A 220 -13.25 -6.04 -9.32
N MET A 221 -12.14 -5.90 -8.59
CA MET A 221 -11.50 -4.62 -8.28
C MET A 221 -11.16 -3.84 -9.55
N LEU A 222 -10.54 -4.49 -10.55
CA LEU A 222 -10.22 -3.84 -11.83
C LEU A 222 -11.47 -3.48 -12.62
N ALA A 223 -12.51 -4.32 -12.62
CA ALA A 223 -13.77 -3.99 -13.28
C ALA A 223 -14.41 -2.71 -12.69
N ILE A 224 -14.44 -2.59 -11.36
CA ILE A 224 -14.93 -1.38 -10.67
C ILE A 224 -14.06 -0.17 -11.00
N SER A 225 -12.73 -0.33 -10.94
CA SER A 225 -11.80 0.76 -11.28
C SER A 225 -11.94 1.23 -12.72
N CYS A 226 -12.09 0.32 -13.68
CA CYS A 226 -12.31 0.66 -15.09
C CYS A 226 -13.58 1.51 -15.24
N GLU A 227 -14.66 1.12 -14.57
CA GLU A 227 -15.90 1.88 -14.66
C GLU A 227 -15.77 3.27 -14.03
N GLY A 228 -15.10 3.39 -12.88
CA GLY A 228 -14.82 4.69 -12.28
C GLY A 228 -13.98 5.58 -13.19
N LEU A 229 -12.95 5.07 -13.86
CA LEU A 229 -12.18 5.85 -14.84
C LEU A 229 -13.03 6.31 -16.04
N ARG A 230 -13.94 5.47 -16.55
CA ARG A 230 -14.87 5.87 -17.62
C ARG A 230 -15.82 6.98 -17.18
N LEU A 231 -16.35 6.89 -15.95
CA LEU A 231 -17.30 7.85 -15.41
C LEU A 231 -16.68 9.24 -15.21
N ARG A 232 -15.38 9.33 -14.94
CA ARG A 232 -14.64 10.60 -14.86
C ARG A 232 -14.59 11.37 -16.17
N ARG A 233 -14.69 10.67 -17.32
CA ARG A 233 -14.66 11.26 -18.67
C ARG A 233 -13.46 12.18 -18.92
N ILE A 234 -12.28 11.77 -18.42
CA ILE A 234 -11.01 12.43 -18.69
C ILE A 234 -10.31 11.67 -19.82
N TYR A 235 -9.77 12.42 -20.78
CA TYR A 235 -9.19 11.88 -22.00
C TYR A 235 -7.81 12.48 -22.27
N ASP A 236 -6.90 11.64 -22.76
CA ASP A 236 -5.66 12.07 -23.41
C ASP A 236 -5.78 11.79 -24.92
N GLY A 237 -6.06 12.85 -25.69
CA GLY A 237 -6.43 12.71 -27.09
C GLY A 237 -7.73 11.93 -27.26
N SER A 238 -7.67 10.75 -27.88
CA SER A 238 -8.83 9.88 -28.12
C SER A 238 -8.98 8.72 -27.14
N LEU A 239 -8.05 8.57 -26.19
CA LEU A 239 -8.07 7.49 -25.19
C LEU A 239 -8.58 8.04 -23.86
N ASP A 240 -9.46 7.29 -23.19
CA ASP A 240 -9.81 7.54 -21.79
C ASP A 240 -8.70 7.02 -20.85
N GLU A 241 -8.78 7.33 -19.56
CA GLU A 241 -7.78 6.88 -18.57
C GLU A 241 -7.74 5.35 -18.38
N VAL A 242 -8.69 4.57 -18.91
CA VAL A 242 -8.79 3.11 -18.68
C VAL A 242 -7.59 2.36 -19.26
N HIS A 243 -7.00 2.83 -20.35
CA HIS A 243 -5.85 2.18 -20.99
C HIS A 243 -4.63 2.06 -20.04
N PHE A 244 -4.53 2.90 -19.01
CA PHE A 244 -3.47 2.76 -17.99
C PHE A 244 -3.61 1.45 -17.19
N LEU A 245 -4.80 0.84 -17.15
CA LEU A 245 -5.05 -0.42 -16.45
C LEU A 245 -4.74 -1.67 -17.29
N ASP A 246 -4.40 -1.55 -18.58
CA ASP A 246 -4.20 -2.69 -19.49
C ASP A 246 -3.21 -3.72 -18.91
N ALA A 247 -2.08 -3.25 -18.38
CA ALA A 247 -1.07 -4.13 -17.80
C ALA A 247 -1.60 -4.91 -16.58
N LEU A 248 -2.48 -4.32 -15.77
CA LEU A 248 -3.07 -5.00 -14.62
C LEU A 248 -4.19 -5.96 -15.03
N MET A 249 -4.94 -5.62 -16.09
CA MET A 249 -5.95 -6.51 -16.67
C MET A 249 -5.29 -7.77 -17.25
N GLU A 250 -4.18 -7.65 -17.98
CA GLU A 250 -3.39 -8.79 -18.48
C GLU A 250 -2.97 -9.72 -17.33
N ILE A 251 -2.48 -9.17 -16.23
CA ILE A 251 -2.08 -9.89 -15.01
C ILE A 251 -3.28 -10.59 -14.35
N ALA A 252 -4.40 -9.88 -14.16
CA ALA A 252 -5.58 -10.43 -13.49
C ALA A 252 -6.28 -11.52 -14.33
N ILE A 253 -6.27 -11.40 -15.66
CA ILE A 253 -6.82 -12.41 -16.57
C ILE A 253 -5.94 -13.66 -16.60
N SER A 254 -4.62 -13.49 -16.75
CA SER A 254 -3.69 -14.62 -16.81
C SER A 254 -3.47 -15.31 -15.46
N GLY A 255 -3.65 -14.59 -14.36
CA GLY A 255 -3.33 -15.07 -13.01
C GLY A 255 -1.83 -15.21 -12.76
N ARG A 256 -0.99 -14.62 -13.62
CA ARG A 256 0.47 -14.61 -13.52
C ARG A 256 0.95 -13.23 -13.10
N THR A 257 1.68 -13.19 -11.99
CA THR A 257 2.31 -11.98 -11.45
C THR A 257 3.62 -11.64 -12.19
N PRO A 258 4.09 -10.38 -12.15
CA PRO A 258 5.41 -10.02 -12.67
C PRO A 258 6.55 -10.86 -12.07
N ALA A 259 6.47 -11.18 -10.79
CA ALA A 259 7.42 -12.06 -10.11
C ALA A 259 7.46 -13.49 -10.70
N GLU A 260 6.31 -14.06 -11.06
CA GLU A 260 6.27 -15.37 -11.71
C GLU A 260 6.88 -15.34 -13.12
N ASP A 261 6.70 -14.25 -13.87
CA ASP A 261 7.35 -14.07 -15.16
C ASP A 261 8.87 -13.92 -15.03
N LEU A 262 9.33 -13.23 -13.99
CA LEU A 262 10.76 -13.15 -13.66
C LEU A 262 11.34 -14.52 -13.28
N LEU A 263 10.63 -15.31 -12.47
CA LEU A 263 11.04 -16.67 -12.11
C LEU A 263 11.12 -17.59 -13.33
N ASP A 264 10.14 -17.51 -14.23
CA ASP A 264 10.14 -18.26 -15.49
C ASP A 264 11.32 -17.88 -16.38
N ARG A 265 11.62 -16.58 -16.52
CA ARG A 265 12.80 -16.11 -17.26
C ARG A 265 14.10 -16.57 -16.62
N TYR A 266 14.21 -16.47 -15.29
CA TYR A 266 15.37 -16.93 -14.54
C TYR A 266 15.67 -18.41 -14.82
N GLN A 267 14.65 -19.27 -14.75
CA GLN A 267 14.80 -20.70 -15.01
C GLN A 267 15.11 -21.01 -16.48
N ASN A 268 14.45 -20.30 -17.40
CA ASN A 268 14.51 -20.60 -18.83
C ASN A 268 15.49 -19.69 -19.57
N ALA A 269 15.05 -18.49 -19.96
CA ALA A 269 15.78 -17.58 -20.84
C ALA A 269 17.16 -17.18 -20.29
N TRP A 270 17.25 -16.98 -18.97
CA TRP A 270 18.45 -16.55 -18.28
C TRP A 270 19.30 -17.71 -17.76
N LYS A 271 18.77 -18.94 -17.72
CA LYS A 271 19.48 -20.16 -17.28
C LYS A 271 20.17 -20.02 -15.91
N GLY A 272 19.52 -19.33 -14.98
CA GLY A 272 20.03 -19.06 -13.63
C GLY A 272 20.89 -17.80 -13.49
N ASP A 273 21.09 -17.03 -14.56
CA ASP A 273 21.84 -15.77 -14.52
C ASP A 273 20.91 -14.58 -14.20
N ILE A 274 20.83 -14.20 -12.92
CA ILE A 274 19.98 -13.08 -12.51
C ILE A 274 20.48 -11.73 -13.05
N GLU A 275 21.76 -11.58 -13.43
CA GLU A 275 22.29 -10.29 -13.88
C GLU A 275 21.55 -9.77 -15.12
N LYS A 276 20.93 -10.66 -15.89
CA LYS A 276 20.05 -10.33 -17.03
C LYS A 276 18.88 -9.43 -16.64
N VAL A 277 18.43 -9.42 -15.39
CA VAL A 277 17.37 -8.50 -14.94
C VAL A 277 17.79 -7.04 -15.10
N PHE A 278 19.08 -6.73 -14.90
CA PHE A 278 19.60 -5.36 -15.00
C PHE A 278 19.73 -4.87 -16.44
N THR A 279 19.65 -5.75 -17.44
CA THR A 279 19.62 -5.38 -18.85
C THR A 279 18.20 -5.43 -19.43
N ASP A 280 17.46 -6.50 -19.12
CA ASP A 280 16.14 -6.75 -19.72
C ASP A 280 15.04 -5.87 -19.11
N TYR A 281 15.25 -5.37 -17.88
CA TYR A 281 14.31 -4.54 -17.13
C TYR A 281 14.91 -3.18 -16.73
N ALA A 282 15.95 -2.72 -17.41
CA ALA A 282 16.45 -1.36 -17.27
C ALA A 282 15.41 -0.32 -17.72
N PHE A 283 15.38 0.83 -17.03
CA PHE A 283 14.57 1.99 -17.40
C PHE A 283 15.23 2.84 -18.48
#